data_AF-A0A931Q4L3-F1
#
_entry.id   AF-A0A931Q4L3-F1
#
_cell.length_a   1.000
_cell.length_b   1.000
_cell.length_c   1.000
_cell.angle_alpha   90.00
_cell.angle_beta   90.00
_cell.angle_gamma   90.00
#
_symmetry.space_group_name_H-M   'P 1'
#
loop_
_entity.id
_entity.type
_entity.pdbx_description
1 polymer ?
#
loop_
_entity_poly.entity_id
_entity_poly.type
_entity_poly.pdbx_seq_one_letter_code
_entity_poly.pdbx_strand_id
1 'polypeptide(L)'
;MKLKNFILAIFVLMVAWEWGAPKNVMAIPAFARKYDMDCNHCHTVMPQLNHFGARFRDSGFQISYLEQDLKEDERGKKEDPEDIHPAFWPVSIRGSLGLRYKAQSNQNTTTGAQTVDSTSFGLNGFELIGGGIFVKDLSYYFMVTPNLGNIGFSGGGGGHGGGGAGQLGELTFWWVRADYLFGSSLLNVKAGADELDLPFSSHRSLTLAPYDIYHYTPMGHETDFKLGEPQLGVEVAGFTDFGFRYALSVVNGTNNEPDNNKAKDLYAHLTQTVSNQRIGVFGYFGKEPTLYLQSPPVPPATGAANIPGTGFEDKPFSKIGADLSLELGDFRLMAVYLRGKEDKELFKDAFMAGTAQDASYQGGFIELQYQINPLQMRLIGRADRVKNLDQGDSMMMEDTNDMSRYTLAVRWNTVSTNRVSFVPIVEFSDLKQVKMGPGGEDVKETVLFGGVEIAF
;
A
#
# COMPACT_ATOMS: atom_id res chain seq x y z
N MET A 1 1.65 -24.09 15.64
CA MET A 1 2.52 -25.29 15.38
C MET A 1 3.97 -24.89 15.65
N LYS A 2 4.83 -25.73 16.26
CA LYS A 2 6.21 -25.32 16.58
C LYS A 2 6.97 -24.88 15.31
N LEU A 3 7.63 -23.71 15.37
CA LEU A 3 8.28 -23.02 14.24
C LEU A 3 9.12 -23.93 13.33
N LYS A 4 9.91 -24.84 13.92
CA LYS A 4 10.72 -25.85 13.18
C LYS A 4 9.89 -26.68 12.19
N ASN A 5 8.67 -27.06 12.56
CA ASN A 5 7.79 -27.86 11.72
C ASN A 5 7.15 -27.02 10.59
N PHE A 6 6.98 -25.72 10.81
CA PHE A 6 6.49 -24.78 9.79
C PHE A 6 7.57 -24.50 8.74
N ILE A 7 8.82 -24.26 9.16
CA ILE A 7 9.97 -24.15 8.26
C ILE A 7 10.14 -25.43 7.42
N LEU A 8 9.98 -26.61 8.04
CA LEU A 8 9.99 -27.89 7.32
C LEU A 8 8.85 -28.00 6.30
N ALA A 9 7.63 -27.53 6.63
CA ALA A 9 6.50 -27.53 5.71
C ALA A 9 6.73 -26.61 4.50
N ILE A 10 7.25 -25.39 4.72
CA ILE A 10 7.64 -24.49 3.61
C ILE A 10 8.72 -25.13 2.75
N PHE A 11 9.77 -25.72 3.34
CA PHE A 11 10.83 -26.38 2.57
C PHE A 11 10.30 -27.52 1.71
N VAL A 12 9.42 -28.37 2.25
CA VAL A 12 8.76 -29.45 1.48
C VAL A 12 7.88 -28.90 0.36
N LEU A 13 7.14 -27.80 0.60
CA LEU A 13 6.31 -27.16 -0.43
C LEU A 13 7.15 -26.55 -1.57
N MET A 14 8.26 -25.87 -1.26
CA MET A 14 9.16 -25.31 -2.29
C MET A 14 9.83 -26.42 -3.12
N VAL A 15 10.31 -27.50 -2.47
CA VAL A 15 10.88 -28.65 -3.18
C VAL A 15 9.82 -29.39 -4.02
N ALA A 16 8.57 -29.47 -3.55
CA ALA A 16 7.48 -30.01 -4.35
C ALA A 16 7.13 -29.12 -5.55
N TRP A 17 7.24 -27.79 -5.42
CA TRP A 17 7.01 -26.83 -6.51
C TRP A 17 8.05 -26.98 -7.62
N GLU A 18 9.34 -27.04 -7.28
CA GLU A 18 10.46 -27.29 -8.22
C GLU A 18 10.24 -28.54 -9.10
N TRP A 19 9.62 -29.59 -8.54
CA TRP A 19 9.41 -30.88 -9.22
C TRP A 19 8.03 -30.99 -9.89
N GLY A 20 7.05 -30.19 -9.45
CA GLY A 20 5.66 -30.25 -9.89
C GLY A 20 5.18 -29.09 -10.79
N ALA A 21 5.94 -27.99 -10.88
CA ALA A 21 5.54 -26.82 -11.66
C ALA A 21 5.42 -27.15 -13.16
N PRO A 22 4.24 -26.95 -13.78
CA PRO A 22 4.07 -27.17 -15.22
C PRO A 22 4.92 -26.15 -16.01
N LYS A 23 5.82 -26.65 -16.85
CA LYS A 23 6.84 -25.84 -17.55
C LYS A 23 6.32 -25.02 -18.74
N ASN A 24 5.05 -25.19 -19.11
CA ASN A 24 4.35 -24.45 -20.16
C ASN A 24 2.98 -24.04 -19.61
N VAL A 25 2.81 -22.78 -19.20
CA VAL A 25 1.55 -22.26 -18.62
C VAL A 25 1.15 -20.98 -19.33
N MET A 26 0.00 -21.03 -20.01
CA MET A 26 -0.71 -19.87 -20.58
C MET A 26 -1.77 -19.32 -19.60
N ALA A 27 -2.52 -18.28 -19.99
CA ALA A 27 -2.35 -17.01 -19.27
C ALA A 27 -3.56 -16.00 -19.27
N ILE A 28 -3.72 -15.12 -18.24
CA ILE A 28 -4.45 -13.79 -18.12
C ILE A 28 -3.65 -12.88 -17.07
N PRO A 29 -3.25 -11.56 -17.24
CA PRO A 29 -3.94 -10.28 -16.87
C PRO A 29 -3.92 -9.18 -17.99
N ALA A 30 -4.52 -8.01 -17.71
CA ALA A 30 -5.15 -7.14 -18.72
C ALA A 30 -4.23 -6.44 -19.74
N PHE A 31 -3.27 -5.61 -19.31
CA PHE A 31 -2.43 -4.84 -20.26
C PHE A 31 -1.50 -5.76 -21.08
N ALA A 32 -0.95 -6.76 -20.41
CA ALA A 32 -0.15 -7.83 -21.00
C ALA A 32 -0.94 -8.58 -22.10
N ARG A 33 -2.24 -8.90 -21.85
CA ARG A 33 -3.18 -9.41 -22.88
C ARG A 33 -3.43 -8.44 -24.03
N LYS A 34 -3.53 -7.13 -23.76
CA LYS A 34 -3.86 -6.10 -24.77
C LYS A 34 -2.73 -5.93 -25.79
N TYR A 35 -1.50 -5.81 -25.30
CA TYR A 35 -0.34 -5.46 -26.12
C TYR A 35 0.54 -6.67 -26.46
N ASP A 36 0.21 -7.87 -25.98
CA ASP A 36 0.96 -9.12 -26.20
C ASP A 36 2.42 -8.97 -25.74
N MET A 37 2.60 -8.76 -24.44
CA MET A 37 3.88 -8.43 -23.77
C MET A 37 3.95 -9.10 -22.39
N ASP A 38 5.06 -9.75 -22.05
CA ASP A 38 5.21 -10.46 -20.77
C ASP A 38 5.06 -9.54 -19.55
N CYS A 39 4.53 -10.03 -18.42
CA CYS A 39 4.41 -9.22 -17.20
C CYS A 39 5.75 -8.62 -16.74
N ASN A 40 6.88 -9.27 -17.02
CA ASN A 40 8.23 -8.75 -16.75
C ASN A 40 8.62 -7.54 -17.61
N HIS A 41 7.88 -7.24 -18.69
CA HIS A 41 8.01 -6.01 -19.47
C HIS A 41 7.55 -4.79 -18.65
N CYS A 42 6.56 -4.95 -17.76
CA CYS A 42 6.08 -3.87 -16.87
C CYS A 42 6.55 -3.99 -15.40
N HIS A 43 6.87 -5.20 -14.94
CA HIS A 43 7.21 -5.48 -13.54
C HIS A 43 8.67 -5.91 -13.37
N THR A 44 9.25 -5.62 -12.20
CA THR A 44 10.55 -6.19 -11.79
C THR A 44 10.36 -7.62 -11.26
N VAL A 45 9.49 -7.73 -10.26
CA VAL A 45 8.71 -8.90 -9.87
C VAL A 45 7.33 -8.35 -9.50
N MET A 46 6.25 -9.04 -9.86
CA MET A 46 4.91 -8.62 -9.48
C MET A 46 4.80 -8.47 -7.94
N PRO A 47 4.14 -7.40 -7.42
CA PRO A 47 3.43 -6.32 -8.12
C PRO A 47 4.27 -5.05 -8.42
N GLN A 48 5.55 -5.00 -8.06
CA GLN A 48 6.38 -3.80 -8.24
C GLN A 48 6.61 -3.50 -9.73
N LEU A 49 6.48 -2.22 -10.11
CA LEU A 49 6.73 -1.76 -11.48
C LEU A 49 8.24 -1.54 -11.73
N ASN A 50 8.66 -1.84 -12.97
CA ASN A 50 9.94 -1.39 -13.51
C ASN A 50 9.80 0.01 -14.15
N HIS A 51 10.85 0.52 -14.81
CA HIS A 51 10.82 1.84 -15.45
C HIS A 51 9.71 1.96 -16.52
N PHE A 52 9.58 0.98 -17.40
CA PHE A 52 8.55 0.96 -18.44
C PHE A 52 7.15 0.91 -17.83
N GLY A 53 6.90 0.01 -16.88
CA GLY A 53 5.61 -0.10 -16.20
C GLY A 53 5.19 1.17 -15.46
N ALA A 54 6.16 1.90 -14.88
CA ALA A 54 5.93 3.21 -14.29
C ALA A 54 5.57 4.27 -15.35
N ARG A 55 6.34 4.38 -16.44
CA ARG A 55 6.05 5.30 -17.56
C ARG A 55 4.71 4.97 -18.25
N PHE A 56 4.33 3.71 -18.32
CA PHE A 56 3.07 3.23 -18.92
C PHE A 56 1.85 3.56 -18.06
N ARG A 57 1.92 3.35 -16.74
CA ARG A 57 0.92 3.85 -15.79
C ARG A 57 0.82 5.38 -15.88
N ASP A 58 1.96 6.05 -15.86
CA ASP A 58 2.02 7.51 -15.86
C ASP A 58 1.54 8.12 -17.20
N SER A 59 1.55 7.36 -18.30
CA SER A 59 0.98 7.73 -19.60
C SER A 59 -0.50 7.35 -19.80
N GLY A 60 -1.21 6.95 -18.74
CA GLY A 60 -2.65 6.64 -18.82
C GLY A 60 -2.95 5.30 -19.49
N PHE A 61 -2.01 4.35 -19.40
CA PHE A 61 -2.09 3.03 -20.05
C PHE A 61 -2.12 3.08 -21.60
N GLN A 62 -1.77 4.23 -22.18
CA GLN A 62 -1.49 4.43 -23.60
C GLN A 62 -0.02 4.07 -23.86
N ILE A 63 0.21 3.27 -24.88
CA ILE A 63 1.54 2.75 -25.26
C ILE A 63 2.17 3.55 -26.41
N SER A 64 1.38 4.31 -27.17
CA SER A 64 1.88 5.19 -28.26
C SER A 64 2.91 6.21 -27.76
N TYR A 65 2.73 6.74 -26.55
CA TYR A 65 3.69 7.65 -25.92
C TYR A 65 5.03 7.00 -25.52
N LEU A 66 5.15 5.67 -25.65
CA LEU A 66 6.32 4.87 -25.30
C LEU A 66 6.96 4.14 -26.48
N GLU A 67 6.60 4.44 -27.73
CA GLU A 67 7.17 3.74 -28.90
C GLU A 67 8.71 3.75 -28.95
N GLN A 68 9.35 4.77 -28.37
CA GLN A 68 10.82 4.88 -28.28
C GLN A 68 11.42 3.90 -27.27
N ASP A 69 10.69 3.55 -26.20
CA ASP A 69 11.10 2.56 -25.18
C ASP A 69 10.89 1.11 -25.66
N LEU A 70 10.10 0.91 -26.72
CA LEU A 70 9.78 -0.40 -27.32
C LEU A 70 10.82 -0.83 -28.37
N LYS A 71 10.99 -2.16 -28.53
CA LYS A 71 11.72 -2.73 -29.68
C LYS A 71 10.97 -2.49 -30.99
N GLU A 72 11.68 -2.60 -32.11
CA GLU A 72 11.14 -2.34 -33.45
C GLU A 72 9.96 -3.27 -33.82
N ASP A 73 9.99 -4.53 -33.36
CA ASP A 73 8.93 -5.52 -33.49
C ASP A 73 7.77 -5.36 -32.48
N GLU A 74 7.93 -4.47 -31.49
CA GLU A 74 6.93 -4.15 -30.46
C GLU A 74 6.16 -2.85 -30.75
N ARG A 75 6.53 -2.06 -31.76
CA ARG A 75 5.91 -0.76 -32.12
C ARG A 75 4.60 -0.90 -32.91
N GLY A 76 3.85 0.18 -33.03
CA GLY A 76 2.58 0.21 -33.78
C GLY A 76 1.46 -0.65 -33.19
N LYS A 77 1.55 -1.02 -31.91
CA LYS A 77 0.53 -1.83 -31.22
C LYS A 77 -0.75 -1.00 -31.04
N LYS A 78 -1.87 -1.56 -31.48
CA LYS A 78 -3.20 -0.93 -31.40
C LYS A 78 -3.59 -0.61 -29.96
N GLU A 79 -4.03 0.63 -29.70
CA GLU A 79 -4.44 1.07 -28.36
C GLU A 79 -5.87 1.61 -28.25
N ASP A 80 -6.46 2.16 -29.32
CA ASP A 80 -7.80 2.75 -29.27
C ASP A 80 -8.90 1.70 -29.02
N PRO A 81 -9.96 2.01 -28.23
CA PRO A 81 -11.01 1.04 -27.89
C PRO A 81 -11.75 0.44 -29.09
N GLU A 82 -11.92 1.19 -30.19
CA GLU A 82 -12.54 0.70 -31.43
C GLU A 82 -11.67 -0.33 -32.17
N ASP A 83 -10.37 -0.31 -31.90
CA ASP A 83 -9.34 -1.13 -32.53
C ASP A 83 -9.06 -2.42 -31.72
N ILE A 84 -9.67 -2.53 -30.54
CA ILE A 84 -9.63 -3.69 -29.64
C ILE A 84 -10.80 -4.62 -29.96
N HIS A 85 -10.53 -5.94 -30.05
CA HIS A 85 -11.59 -6.93 -30.27
C HIS A 85 -12.64 -6.91 -29.12
N PRO A 86 -13.95 -6.74 -29.37
CA PRO A 86 -14.96 -6.49 -28.32
C PRO A 86 -15.10 -7.53 -27.19
N ALA A 87 -14.56 -8.75 -27.37
CA ALA A 87 -14.49 -9.75 -26.29
C ALA A 87 -13.30 -9.55 -25.31
N PHE A 88 -12.44 -8.55 -25.54
CA PHE A 88 -11.40 -8.16 -24.59
C PHE A 88 -12.02 -7.38 -23.43
N TRP A 89 -12.17 -8.05 -22.29
CA TRP A 89 -12.55 -7.44 -21.03
C TRP A 89 -11.27 -6.98 -20.29
N PRO A 90 -11.07 -5.68 -19.99
CA PRO A 90 -9.81 -5.13 -19.46
C PRO A 90 -9.61 -5.34 -17.96
N VAL A 91 -9.91 -6.54 -17.46
CA VAL A 91 -9.91 -6.88 -16.03
C VAL A 91 -8.96 -8.06 -15.75
N SER A 92 -8.45 -8.08 -14.53
CA SER A 92 -7.51 -9.06 -13.96
C SER A 92 -7.92 -9.34 -12.52
N ILE A 93 -7.55 -10.48 -11.94
CA ILE A 93 -7.51 -10.66 -10.49
C ILE A 93 -6.06 -10.73 -10.00
N ARG A 94 -5.79 -10.19 -8.81
CA ARG A 94 -4.58 -10.50 -8.03
C ARG A 94 -5.02 -11.20 -6.75
N GLY A 95 -4.27 -12.21 -6.32
CA GLY A 95 -4.53 -12.85 -5.04
C GLY A 95 -3.32 -13.60 -4.51
N SER A 96 -3.17 -13.63 -3.19
CA SER A 96 -2.11 -14.36 -2.50
C SER A 96 -2.70 -15.35 -1.48
N LEU A 97 -2.23 -16.58 -1.51
CA LEU A 97 -2.69 -17.67 -0.65
C LEU A 97 -1.52 -18.48 -0.09
N GLY A 98 -1.67 -19.05 1.10
CA GLY A 98 -0.62 -19.87 1.69
C GLY A 98 -0.83 -20.25 3.14
N LEU A 99 0.27 -20.63 3.79
CA LEU A 99 0.35 -20.84 5.23
C LEU A 99 0.92 -19.57 5.90
N ARG A 100 0.29 -19.14 6.99
CA ARG A 100 0.80 -18.08 7.87
C ARG A 100 0.95 -18.58 9.29
N TYR A 101 2.12 -18.39 9.88
CA TYR A 101 2.35 -18.37 11.31
C TYR A 101 2.34 -16.92 11.79
N LYS A 102 1.60 -16.62 12.86
CA LYS A 102 1.65 -15.33 13.56
C LYS A 102 1.73 -15.60 15.06
N ALA A 103 2.69 -15.00 15.73
CA ALA A 103 2.84 -14.99 17.17
C ALA A 103 2.94 -13.56 17.68
N GLN A 104 2.23 -13.24 18.76
CA GLN A 104 2.21 -11.90 19.34
C GLN A 104 2.35 -11.96 20.87
N SER A 105 3.32 -11.24 21.43
CA SER A 105 3.55 -11.20 22.88
C SER A 105 2.59 -10.22 23.57
N ASN A 106 2.42 -10.39 24.87
CA ASN A 106 1.73 -9.47 25.78
C ASN A 106 0.33 -9.06 25.28
N GLN A 107 -0.39 -9.99 24.64
CA GLN A 107 -1.79 -9.80 24.26
C GLN A 107 -2.67 -9.73 25.50
N ASN A 108 -3.56 -8.74 25.54
CA ASN A 108 -4.51 -8.60 26.63
C ASN A 108 -5.57 -9.70 26.56
N THR A 109 -5.71 -10.50 27.62
CA THR A 109 -6.71 -11.57 27.72
C THR A 109 -7.45 -11.48 29.04
N THR A 110 -8.60 -12.17 29.15
CA THR A 110 -9.31 -12.35 30.42
C THR A 110 -8.49 -13.11 31.49
N THR A 111 -7.33 -13.66 31.11
CA THR A 111 -6.32 -14.29 31.98
C THR A 111 -5.00 -13.50 32.05
N GLY A 112 -5.06 -12.17 31.83
CA GLY A 112 -3.91 -11.26 31.86
C GLY A 112 -3.14 -11.20 30.54
N ALA A 113 -1.94 -10.62 30.56
CA ALA A 113 -1.05 -10.57 29.41
C ALA A 113 -0.54 -11.99 29.04
N GLN A 114 -0.71 -12.39 27.79
CA GLN A 114 -0.30 -13.72 27.30
C GLN A 114 0.44 -13.61 25.95
N THR A 115 1.30 -14.58 25.63
CA THR A 115 1.80 -14.75 24.27
C THR A 115 0.87 -15.68 23.50
N VAL A 116 0.31 -15.21 22.39
CA VAL A 116 -0.63 -15.97 21.56
C VAL A 116 0.05 -16.32 20.24
N ASP A 117 0.04 -17.60 19.84
CA ASP A 117 0.47 -18.03 18.50
C ASP A 117 -0.64 -18.76 17.73
N SER A 118 -0.58 -18.65 16.41
CA SER A 118 -1.53 -19.21 15.47
C SER A 118 -0.81 -19.80 14.26
N THR A 119 -1.44 -20.77 13.61
CA THR A 119 -1.00 -21.27 12.30
C THR A 119 -2.24 -21.54 11.46
N SER A 120 -2.35 -20.86 10.33
CA SER A 120 -3.54 -20.86 9.48
C SER A 120 -3.18 -21.07 8.00
N PHE A 121 -4.07 -21.72 7.25
CA PHE A 121 -4.09 -21.65 5.79
C PHE A 121 -5.22 -20.72 5.36
N GLY A 122 -5.02 -19.95 4.29
CA GLY A 122 -6.01 -18.98 3.81
C GLY A 122 -5.43 -18.00 2.79
N LEU A 123 -6.23 -17.00 2.44
CA LEU A 123 -5.79 -15.86 1.65
C LEU A 123 -5.06 -14.83 2.51
N ASN A 124 -3.99 -14.23 1.98
CA ASN A 124 -3.45 -12.97 2.49
C ASN A 124 -4.13 -11.77 1.83
N GLY A 125 -4.61 -11.90 0.60
CA GLY A 125 -5.31 -10.84 -0.11
C GLY A 125 -5.90 -11.33 -1.43
N PHE A 126 -6.92 -10.62 -1.91
CA PHE A 126 -7.55 -10.84 -3.20
C PHE A 126 -8.17 -9.53 -3.68
N GLU A 127 -8.11 -9.26 -4.98
CA GLU A 127 -8.66 -8.07 -5.59
C GLU A 127 -9.01 -8.30 -7.06
N LEU A 128 -10.01 -7.55 -7.54
CA LEU A 128 -10.38 -7.44 -8.95
C LEU A 128 -9.90 -6.09 -9.47
N ILE A 129 -8.99 -6.10 -10.44
CA ILE A 129 -8.31 -4.93 -11.00
C ILE A 129 -8.76 -4.70 -12.44
N GLY A 130 -9.08 -3.47 -12.83
CA GLY A 130 -9.27 -3.13 -14.25
C GLY A 130 -8.72 -1.75 -14.58
N GLY A 131 -8.43 -1.51 -15.86
CA GLY A 131 -7.95 -0.20 -16.31
C GLY A 131 -7.66 -0.14 -17.80
N GLY A 132 -7.55 1.08 -18.32
CA GLY A 132 -7.37 1.35 -19.75
C GLY A 132 -7.81 2.76 -20.10
N ILE A 133 -8.31 2.93 -21.32
CA ILE A 133 -8.84 4.21 -21.83
C ILE A 133 -10.30 4.08 -22.27
N PHE A 134 -11.08 5.14 -22.10
CA PHE A 134 -12.42 5.28 -22.67
C PHE A 134 -12.39 5.80 -24.10
N VAL A 135 -11.47 6.74 -24.35
CA VAL A 135 -11.05 7.31 -25.65
C VAL A 135 -9.57 7.73 -25.48
N LYS A 136 -8.89 8.06 -26.58
CA LYS A 136 -7.55 8.66 -26.49
C LYS A 136 -7.50 9.81 -25.47
N ASP A 137 -6.48 9.78 -24.62
CA ASP A 137 -6.19 10.75 -23.56
C ASP A 137 -7.26 10.89 -22.45
N LEU A 138 -8.12 9.87 -22.28
CA LEU A 138 -9.02 9.72 -21.13
C LEU A 138 -8.94 8.30 -20.54
N SER A 139 -8.06 8.11 -19.56
CA SER A 139 -7.83 6.83 -18.87
C SER A 139 -8.70 6.61 -17.63
N TYR A 140 -8.77 5.36 -17.20
CA TYR A 140 -9.42 4.95 -15.94
C TYR A 140 -8.71 3.75 -15.31
N TYR A 141 -8.93 3.58 -14.01
CA TYR A 141 -8.47 2.42 -13.25
C TYR A 141 -9.44 2.12 -12.10
N PHE A 142 -9.54 0.85 -11.73
CA PHE A 142 -10.28 0.41 -10.56
C PHE A 142 -9.64 -0.80 -9.88
N MET A 143 -9.87 -0.90 -8.58
CA MET A 143 -9.54 -2.06 -7.76
C MET A 143 -10.65 -2.28 -6.74
N VAL A 144 -11.20 -3.50 -6.71
CA VAL A 144 -12.20 -3.93 -5.71
C VAL A 144 -11.59 -5.03 -4.86
N THR A 145 -11.51 -4.81 -3.55
CA THR A 145 -11.04 -5.82 -2.58
C THR A 145 -12.26 -6.43 -1.88
N PRO A 146 -12.67 -7.68 -2.22
CA PRO A 146 -13.72 -8.36 -1.47
C PRO A 146 -13.35 -8.58 -0.01
N ASN A 147 -14.33 -8.50 0.90
CA ASN A 147 -14.14 -8.89 2.29
C ASN A 147 -13.72 -10.38 2.36
N LEU A 148 -12.63 -10.67 3.08
CA LEU A 148 -12.06 -12.02 3.19
C LEU A 148 -12.32 -12.67 4.56
N GLY A 149 -13.23 -12.15 5.39
CA GLY A 149 -13.43 -12.58 6.78
C GLY A 149 -13.79 -14.07 7.00
N ASN A 150 -14.09 -14.81 5.93
CA ASN A 150 -14.39 -16.25 5.95
C ASN A 150 -13.27 -17.16 5.37
N ILE A 151 -12.32 -16.63 4.60
CA ILE A 151 -11.27 -17.41 3.88
C ILE A 151 -9.86 -16.82 3.96
N GLY A 152 -9.73 -15.58 4.44
CA GLY A 152 -8.46 -14.93 4.74
C GLY A 152 -7.91 -15.33 6.10
N PHE A 153 -6.70 -14.89 6.42
CA PHE A 153 -6.10 -15.16 7.72
C PHE A 153 -6.77 -14.35 8.86
N SER A 154 -7.14 -15.05 9.94
CA SER A 154 -7.73 -14.42 11.14
C SER A 154 -6.82 -13.36 11.75
N GLY A 155 -7.37 -12.18 12.06
CA GLY A 155 -6.65 -11.08 12.69
C GLY A 155 -5.78 -10.28 11.70
N GLY A 156 -6.42 -9.42 10.90
CA GLY A 156 -5.78 -8.28 10.22
C GLY A 156 -4.76 -8.62 9.15
N GLY A 157 -5.04 -9.60 8.27
CA GLY A 157 -4.16 -9.93 7.14
C GLY A 157 -4.76 -9.60 5.78
N GLY A 158 -4.54 -8.36 5.28
CA GLY A 158 -4.56 -7.99 3.86
C GLY A 158 -5.90 -8.00 3.10
N GLY A 159 -7.01 -7.77 3.78
CA GLY A 159 -8.22 -7.20 3.18
C GLY A 159 -8.50 -5.84 3.82
N HIS A 160 -9.07 -4.90 3.05
CA HIS A 160 -9.64 -3.68 3.64
C HIS A 160 -10.90 -4.08 4.43
N GLY A 161 -11.21 -3.31 5.48
CA GLY A 161 -12.34 -3.56 6.38
C GLY A 161 -12.12 -4.72 7.36
N GLY A 162 -12.24 -4.43 8.66
CA GLY A 162 -12.37 -5.44 9.73
C GLY A 162 -13.73 -6.16 9.73
N GLY A 163 -14.33 -6.34 8.56
CA GLY A 163 -15.72 -6.71 8.38
C GLY A 163 -16.03 -8.17 8.68
N GLY A 164 -17.15 -8.40 9.37
CA GLY A 164 -17.65 -9.74 9.64
C GLY A 164 -18.05 -10.50 8.36
N ALA A 165 -17.91 -11.83 8.38
CA ALA A 165 -18.23 -12.69 7.24
C ALA A 165 -19.65 -12.44 6.71
N GLY A 166 -19.74 -12.01 5.45
CA GLY A 166 -21.00 -11.62 4.80
C GLY A 166 -21.15 -10.13 4.52
N GLN A 167 -20.22 -9.27 4.96
CA GLN A 167 -20.12 -7.92 4.43
C GLN A 167 -19.63 -7.90 2.97
N LEU A 168 -19.99 -6.86 2.24
CA LEU A 168 -19.55 -6.64 0.85
C LEU A 168 -18.08 -6.20 0.81
N GLY A 169 -17.47 -6.28 -0.38
CA GLY A 169 -16.14 -5.75 -0.63
C GLY A 169 -16.10 -4.22 -0.75
N GLU A 170 -14.90 -3.68 -0.60
CA GLU A 170 -14.63 -2.24 -0.68
C GLU A 170 -14.06 -1.86 -2.05
N LEU A 171 -14.38 -0.64 -2.50
CA LEU A 171 -13.89 -0.06 -3.75
C LEU A 171 -12.56 0.65 -3.48
N THR A 172 -11.52 -0.15 -3.27
CA THR A 172 -10.14 0.27 -2.95
C THR A 172 -9.64 1.40 -3.85
N PHE A 173 -9.81 1.26 -5.17
CA PHE A 173 -9.53 2.34 -6.13
C PHE A 173 -10.66 2.46 -7.14
N TRP A 174 -10.98 3.69 -7.51
CA TRP A 174 -11.86 4.04 -8.62
C TRP A 174 -11.56 5.46 -9.07
N TRP A 175 -10.87 5.61 -10.21
CA TRP A 175 -10.56 6.92 -10.77
C TRP A 175 -10.64 6.99 -12.28
N VAL A 176 -10.86 8.21 -12.76
CA VAL A 176 -10.78 8.62 -14.17
C VAL A 176 -9.75 9.74 -14.27
N ARG A 177 -8.97 9.75 -15.35
CA ARG A 177 -7.89 10.73 -15.54
C ARG A 177 -7.93 11.28 -16.97
N ALA A 178 -7.95 12.60 -17.08
CA ALA A 178 -7.65 13.28 -18.34
C ALA A 178 -6.12 13.35 -18.48
N ASP A 179 -5.60 12.71 -19.50
CA ASP A 179 -4.16 12.59 -19.76
C ASP A 179 -3.68 13.66 -20.75
N TYR A 180 -2.38 13.95 -20.77
CA TYR A 180 -1.71 14.76 -21.79
C TYR A 180 -2.46 16.05 -22.18
N LEU A 181 -3.04 16.78 -21.22
CA LEU A 181 -3.90 17.92 -21.52
C LEU A 181 -3.13 19.00 -22.31
N PHE A 182 -3.79 19.51 -23.36
CA PHE A 182 -3.19 20.37 -24.38
C PHE A 182 -2.00 19.75 -25.14
N GLY A 183 -1.91 18.42 -25.19
CA GLY A 183 -0.84 17.67 -25.85
C GLY A 183 0.45 17.58 -25.04
N SER A 184 0.40 17.67 -23.70
CA SER A 184 1.59 17.79 -22.86
C SER A 184 1.58 16.86 -21.65
N SER A 185 2.64 16.07 -21.49
CA SER A 185 2.90 15.22 -20.31
C SER A 185 2.99 16.01 -19.00
N LEU A 186 3.12 17.34 -19.07
CA LEU A 186 3.19 18.24 -17.93
C LEU A 186 1.84 18.46 -17.23
N LEU A 187 0.71 18.08 -17.83
CA LEU A 187 -0.62 18.29 -17.25
C LEU A 187 -1.54 17.08 -17.46
N ASN A 188 -1.76 16.34 -16.38
CA ASN A 188 -2.73 15.25 -16.28
C ASN A 188 -3.59 15.52 -15.05
N VAL A 189 -4.91 15.26 -15.12
CA VAL A 189 -5.86 15.53 -14.02
C VAL A 189 -6.65 14.27 -13.70
N LYS A 190 -6.38 13.69 -12.53
CA LYS A 190 -6.98 12.45 -11.99
C LYS A 190 -8.06 12.82 -10.97
N ALA A 191 -9.20 12.15 -10.98
CA ALA A 191 -10.26 12.34 -10.00
C ALA A 191 -10.90 11.01 -9.59
N GLY A 192 -11.15 10.84 -8.29
CA GLY A 192 -11.75 9.64 -7.70
C GLY A 192 -11.04 9.18 -6.44
N ALA A 193 -11.15 7.88 -6.14
CA ALA A 193 -10.40 7.20 -5.10
C ALA A 193 -9.12 6.59 -5.70
N ASP A 194 -7.94 7.04 -5.23
CA ASP A 194 -6.65 6.44 -5.61
C ASP A 194 -5.67 6.46 -4.43
N GLU A 195 -4.60 5.69 -4.54
CA GLU A 195 -3.41 5.91 -3.73
C GLU A 195 -2.88 7.33 -3.99
N LEU A 196 -2.37 8.00 -2.96
CA LEU A 196 -1.52 9.18 -3.19
C LEU A 196 -0.30 8.78 -4.02
N ASP A 197 0.34 9.75 -4.67
CA ASP A 197 1.60 9.53 -5.36
C ASP A 197 2.78 9.37 -4.39
N LEU A 198 2.72 8.35 -3.53
CA LEU A 198 3.73 8.03 -2.53
C LEU A 198 5.06 7.65 -3.20
N PRO A 199 6.22 7.96 -2.58
CA PRO A 199 7.53 7.56 -3.10
C PRO A 199 7.62 6.08 -3.48
N PHE A 200 7.07 5.22 -2.63
CA PHE A 200 6.86 3.80 -2.88
C PHE A 200 5.47 3.43 -2.38
N SER A 201 4.80 2.55 -3.12
CA SER A 201 3.39 2.22 -2.94
C SER A 201 3.21 1.09 -1.94
N SER A 202 2.27 1.25 -1.00
CA SER A 202 1.82 0.14 -0.13
C SER A 202 1.14 -0.95 -0.95
N HIS A 203 0.28 -0.58 -1.90
CA HIS A 203 -0.49 -1.52 -2.71
C HIS A 203 0.36 -2.26 -3.78
N ARG A 204 1.58 -1.80 -4.06
CA ARG A 204 2.55 -2.40 -5.00
C ARG A 204 3.89 -2.75 -4.32
N SER A 205 3.89 -2.93 -3.00
CA SER A 205 4.99 -3.46 -2.21
C SER A 205 5.38 -4.88 -2.65
N LEU A 206 6.65 -5.26 -2.44
CA LEU A 206 7.09 -6.66 -2.57
C LEU A 206 7.01 -7.46 -1.26
N THR A 207 6.70 -6.80 -0.14
CA THR A 207 6.48 -7.44 1.16
C THR A 207 5.03 -7.33 1.61
N LEU A 208 4.57 -8.33 2.36
CA LEU A 208 3.26 -8.37 3.00
C LEU A 208 3.21 -7.48 4.25
N ALA A 209 4.36 -7.27 4.90
CA ALA A 209 4.52 -6.27 5.94
C ALA A 209 4.35 -4.84 5.37
N PRO A 210 3.45 -4.01 5.94
CA PRO A 210 3.23 -2.63 5.50
C PRO A 210 4.46 -1.76 5.77
N TYR A 211 4.61 -0.65 5.04
CA TYR A 211 5.61 0.38 5.33
C TYR A 211 5.17 1.16 6.58
N ASP A 212 5.71 0.81 7.74
CA ASP A 212 5.09 1.17 9.04
C ASP A 212 4.89 2.68 9.24
N ILE A 213 5.79 3.50 8.70
CA ILE A 213 5.72 4.97 8.79
C ILE A 213 4.52 5.60 8.05
N TYR A 214 3.96 4.92 7.05
CA TYR A 214 2.78 5.41 6.33
C TYR A 214 1.48 5.14 7.08
N HIS A 215 1.49 4.19 8.01
CA HIS A 215 0.34 3.75 8.81
C HIS A 215 0.50 4.14 10.28
N TYR A 216 1.38 5.10 10.57
CA TYR A 216 1.68 5.56 11.92
C TYR A 216 0.98 6.86 12.30
N THR A 217 0.45 6.83 13.51
CA THR A 217 -0.10 7.96 14.26
C THR A 217 0.30 7.77 15.74
N PRO A 218 0.64 8.84 16.50
CA PRO A 218 0.97 8.73 17.92
C PRO A 218 -0.20 8.18 18.77
N MET A 219 0.10 7.66 19.98
CA MET A 219 -0.93 7.09 20.85
C MET A 219 -1.93 8.17 21.34
N GLY A 220 -3.22 7.83 21.38
CA GLY A 220 -4.28 8.71 21.91
C GLY A 220 -4.81 9.75 20.92
N HIS A 221 -4.42 9.67 19.65
CA HIS A 221 -4.99 10.48 18.58
C HIS A 221 -6.43 10.03 18.27
N GLU A 222 -7.35 10.97 18.04
CA GLU A 222 -8.76 10.63 17.78
C GLU A 222 -9.05 10.12 16.35
N THR A 223 -8.05 10.12 15.45
CA THR A 223 -8.26 9.79 14.02
C THR A 223 -7.44 8.59 13.54
N ASP A 224 -7.99 7.89 12.55
CA ASP A 224 -7.41 6.70 11.92
C ASP A 224 -6.73 7.00 10.56
N PHE A 225 -6.41 8.28 10.28
CA PHE A 225 -5.79 8.70 9.02
C PHE A 225 -4.45 8.02 8.77
N LYS A 226 -4.38 7.26 7.68
CA LYS A 226 -3.15 6.64 7.19
C LYS A 226 -2.74 7.27 5.86
N LEU A 227 -1.44 7.56 5.73
CA LEU A 227 -0.85 8.07 4.49
C LEU A 227 -0.75 6.97 3.42
N GLY A 228 -0.70 5.71 3.83
CA GLY A 228 -0.52 4.54 2.97
C GLY A 228 -1.79 3.91 2.40
N GLU A 229 -2.95 4.49 2.69
CA GLU A 229 -4.27 4.02 2.24
C GLU A 229 -4.78 4.87 1.05
N PRO A 230 -5.83 4.42 0.33
CA PRO A 230 -6.46 5.22 -0.73
C PRO A 230 -7.08 6.52 -0.18
N GLN A 231 -7.12 7.56 -1.00
CA GLN A 231 -7.74 8.85 -0.68
C GLN A 231 -8.79 9.21 -1.74
N LEU A 232 -9.94 9.74 -1.31
CA LEU A 232 -10.93 10.34 -2.20
C LEU A 232 -10.58 11.82 -2.49
N GLY A 233 -10.37 12.18 -3.77
CA GLY A 233 -10.04 13.55 -4.16
C GLY A 233 -9.72 13.78 -5.64
N VAL A 234 -8.90 14.80 -5.90
CA VAL A 234 -8.43 15.22 -7.24
C VAL A 234 -6.92 15.45 -7.20
N GLU A 235 -6.20 15.02 -8.24
CA GLU A 235 -4.74 15.16 -8.37
C GLU A 235 -4.38 15.75 -9.73
N VAL A 236 -3.44 16.70 -9.71
CA VAL A 236 -2.77 17.25 -10.88
C VAL A 236 -1.32 16.76 -10.89
N ALA A 237 -0.92 16.07 -11.95
CA ALA A 237 0.41 15.49 -12.07
C ALA A 237 1.03 15.74 -13.45
N GLY A 238 2.36 15.82 -13.51
CA GLY A 238 3.08 16.04 -14.75
C GLY A 238 4.53 15.60 -14.70
N PHE A 239 5.07 15.22 -15.86
CA PHE A 239 6.43 14.68 -15.98
C PHE A 239 7.14 15.12 -17.26
N THR A 240 8.47 14.97 -17.25
CA THR A 240 9.40 15.37 -18.31
C THR A 240 10.31 14.20 -18.71
N ASP A 241 10.85 14.25 -19.92
CA ASP A 241 11.77 13.21 -20.41
C ASP A 241 13.19 13.33 -19.84
N PHE A 242 13.52 14.48 -19.20
CA PHE A 242 14.71 14.60 -18.34
C PHE A 242 14.47 14.09 -16.91
N GLY A 243 13.33 13.43 -16.65
CA GLY A 243 13.09 12.68 -15.41
C GLY A 243 12.61 13.49 -14.21
N PHE A 244 12.34 14.79 -14.36
CA PHE A 244 11.58 15.55 -13.36
C PHE A 244 10.08 15.21 -13.46
N ARG A 245 9.43 15.03 -12.31
CA ARG A 245 8.01 14.70 -12.19
C ARG A 245 7.42 15.25 -10.89
N TYR A 246 6.18 15.75 -10.97
CA TYR A 246 5.42 16.28 -9.85
C TYR A 246 4.03 15.67 -9.75
N ALA A 247 3.48 15.64 -8.53
CA ALA A 247 2.07 15.41 -8.22
C ALA A 247 1.60 16.39 -7.14
N LEU A 248 0.36 16.85 -7.25
CA LEU A 248 -0.31 17.75 -6.31
C LEU A 248 -1.78 17.32 -6.16
N SER A 249 -2.16 16.86 -4.98
CA SER A 249 -3.46 16.22 -4.73
C SER A 249 -4.24 16.95 -3.63
N VAL A 250 -5.53 17.20 -3.86
CA VAL A 250 -6.48 17.78 -2.89
C VAL A 250 -7.50 16.70 -2.54
N VAL A 251 -7.56 16.32 -1.27
CA VAL A 251 -8.31 15.14 -0.78
C VAL A 251 -9.17 15.47 0.44
N ASN A 252 -10.11 14.59 0.79
CA ASN A 252 -11.02 14.78 1.92
C ASN A 252 -10.37 14.70 3.31
N GLY A 253 -9.16 14.13 3.44
CA GLY A 253 -8.52 13.84 4.74
C GLY A 253 -9.02 12.57 5.43
N THR A 254 -10.07 11.93 4.89
CA THR A 254 -10.75 10.76 5.46
C THR A 254 -10.32 9.42 4.84
N ASN A 255 -9.17 9.36 4.18
CA ASN A 255 -8.80 8.24 3.32
C ASN A 255 -9.90 7.98 2.26
N ASN A 256 -10.39 6.75 2.13
CA ASN A 256 -11.43 6.40 1.16
C ASN A 256 -12.87 6.64 1.69
N GLU A 257 -13.03 7.11 2.92
CA GLU A 257 -14.33 7.33 3.56
C GLU A 257 -14.97 8.67 3.15
N PRO A 258 -16.30 8.81 3.31
CA PRO A 258 -17.00 10.07 3.15
C PRO A 258 -16.42 11.20 4.02
N ASP A 259 -16.49 12.41 3.46
CA ASP A 259 -15.96 13.66 4.02
C ASP A 259 -16.42 13.90 5.47
N ASN A 260 -15.50 14.18 6.40
CA ASN A 260 -15.83 14.33 7.82
C ASN A 260 -16.09 15.80 8.23
N ASN A 261 -15.42 16.77 7.61
CA ASN A 261 -15.49 18.20 7.91
C ASN A 261 -15.65 19.05 6.63
N LYS A 262 -15.18 20.30 6.67
CA LYS A 262 -15.14 21.22 5.51
C LYS A 262 -13.72 21.64 5.11
N ALA A 263 -12.70 21.17 5.83
CA ALA A 263 -11.32 21.32 5.39
C ALA A 263 -11.09 20.45 4.16
N LYS A 264 -9.99 20.70 3.44
CA LYS A 264 -9.48 19.79 2.43
C LYS A 264 -7.97 19.74 2.58
N ASP A 265 -7.44 18.55 2.47
CA ASP A 265 -6.04 18.25 2.74
C ASP A 265 -5.24 18.31 1.44
N LEU A 266 -3.97 18.70 1.56
CA LEU A 266 -3.06 18.91 0.44
C LEU A 266 -1.88 17.94 0.52
N TYR A 267 -1.75 17.10 -0.51
CA TYR A 267 -0.56 16.31 -0.76
C TYR A 267 0.26 16.90 -1.90
N ALA A 268 1.59 16.85 -1.81
CA ALA A 268 2.49 17.18 -2.90
C ALA A 268 3.71 16.25 -2.89
N HIS A 269 4.19 15.87 -4.07
CA HIS A 269 5.41 15.08 -4.26
C HIS A 269 6.18 15.60 -5.48
N LEU A 270 7.48 15.80 -5.31
CA LEU A 270 8.42 16.26 -6.35
C LEU A 270 9.56 15.25 -6.45
N THR A 271 9.88 14.80 -7.66
CA THR A 271 10.94 13.82 -7.92
C THR A 271 11.83 14.25 -9.08
N GLN A 272 13.10 13.86 -9.00
CA GLN A 272 14.05 13.90 -10.11
C GLN A 272 14.68 12.52 -10.25
N THR A 273 14.55 11.93 -11.44
CA THR A 273 15.18 10.66 -11.82
C THR A 273 16.29 10.93 -12.84
N VAL A 274 17.47 10.35 -12.66
CA VAL A 274 18.58 10.40 -13.63
C VAL A 274 19.24 9.03 -13.65
N SER A 275 19.33 8.39 -14.83
CA SER A 275 19.93 7.05 -14.99
C SER A 275 19.41 6.01 -13.97
N ASN A 276 18.08 5.95 -13.83
CA ASN A 276 17.32 5.15 -12.86
C ASN A 276 17.60 5.42 -11.37
N GLN A 277 18.40 6.43 -11.04
CA GLN A 277 18.56 6.93 -9.68
C GLN A 277 17.51 8.03 -9.44
N ARG A 278 16.61 7.86 -8.48
CA ARG A 278 15.59 8.84 -8.10
C ARG A 278 15.88 9.41 -6.72
N ILE A 279 15.71 10.73 -6.60
CA ILE A 279 15.53 11.43 -5.31
C ILE A 279 14.21 12.19 -5.37
N GLY A 280 13.54 12.32 -4.23
CA GLY A 280 12.31 13.11 -4.13
C GLY A 280 12.06 13.69 -2.74
N VAL A 281 11.09 14.60 -2.69
CA VAL A 281 10.57 15.25 -1.47
C VAL A 281 9.06 15.32 -1.56
N PHE A 282 8.38 15.08 -0.44
CA PHE A 282 6.93 15.05 -0.37
C PHE A 282 6.41 15.67 0.93
N GLY A 283 5.15 16.09 0.91
CA GLY A 283 4.46 16.65 2.06
C GLY A 283 2.96 16.42 2.00
N TYR A 284 2.39 16.08 3.15
CA TYR A 284 0.96 16.08 3.42
C TYR A 284 0.66 17.16 4.45
N PHE A 285 -0.34 17.99 4.21
CA PHE A 285 -0.79 19.06 5.09
C PHE A 285 -2.32 19.00 5.19
N GLY A 286 -2.82 18.66 6.37
CA GLY A 286 -4.26 18.41 6.55
C GLY A 286 -4.86 19.09 7.76
N LYS A 287 -6.18 18.97 7.90
CA LYS A 287 -6.88 19.36 9.14
C LYS A 287 -8.04 18.44 9.48
N GLU A 288 -8.07 18.00 10.74
CA GLU A 288 -9.08 17.09 11.24
C GLU A 288 -9.99 17.79 12.27
N PRO A 289 -11.29 17.46 12.30
CA PRO A 289 -12.25 18.11 13.20
C PRO A 289 -12.18 17.50 14.60
N THR A 290 -12.09 18.33 15.64
CA THR A 290 -12.19 17.88 17.05
C THR A 290 -13.61 17.92 17.60
N LEU A 291 -14.58 18.45 16.84
CA LEU A 291 -16.00 18.47 17.22
C LEU A 291 -16.89 18.18 16.01
N TYR A 292 -18.08 17.62 16.28
CA TYR A 292 -19.09 17.29 15.27
C TYR A 292 -20.46 17.76 15.76
N LEU A 293 -21.39 18.06 14.83
CA LEU A 293 -22.79 18.16 15.21
C LEU A 293 -23.31 16.75 15.54
N GLN A 294 -24.10 16.63 16.60
CA GLN A 294 -24.61 15.34 17.05
C GLN A 294 -26.11 15.20 16.83
N SER A 295 -26.51 14.03 16.34
CA SER A 295 -27.91 13.61 16.26
C SER A 295 -28.41 13.17 17.65
N PRO A 296 -29.69 13.44 17.99
CA PRO A 296 -30.27 12.96 19.23
C PRO A 296 -30.29 11.41 19.26
N PRO A 297 -30.18 10.77 20.44
CA PRO A 297 -30.17 9.31 20.54
C PRO A 297 -31.42 8.67 19.92
N VAL A 298 -31.21 7.72 19.01
CA VAL A 298 -32.28 6.93 18.38
C VAL A 298 -32.20 5.49 18.89
N PRO A 299 -33.23 4.95 19.59
CA PRO A 299 -33.21 3.59 20.08
C PRO A 299 -32.96 2.57 18.96
N PRO A 300 -32.08 1.56 19.17
CA PRO A 300 -31.51 1.13 20.45
C PRO A 300 -30.23 1.85 20.90
N ALA A 301 -29.74 2.86 20.19
CA ALA A 301 -28.53 3.59 20.60
C ALA A 301 -28.77 4.42 21.87
N THR A 302 -27.81 4.36 22.80
CA THR A 302 -27.89 4.97 24.14
C THR A 302 -27.22 6.34 24.26
N GLY A 303 -26.57 6.81 23.19
CA GLY A 303 -25.85 8.09 23.14
C GLY A 303 -26.18 8.90 21.89
N ALA A 304 -25.79 10.16 21.89
CA ALA A 304 -25.84 11.02 20.70
C ALA A 304 -24.73 10.60 19.73
N ALA A 305 -25.00 10.64 18.42
CA ALA A 305 -24.06 10.19 17.40
C ALA A 305 -23.61 11.34 16.51
N ASN A 306 -22.30 11.45 16.28
CA ASN A 306 -21.69 12.43 15.37
C ASN A 306 -22.28 12.29 13.96
N ILE A 307 -22.70 13.39 13.36
CA ILE A 307 -23.27 13.43 12.01
C ILE A 307 -22.12 13.56 11.00
N PRO A 308 -21.95 12.63 10.03
CA PRO A 308 -20.90 12.73 9.02
C PRO A 308 -20.96 14.04 8.22
N GLY A 309 -19.81 14.57 7.79
CA GLY A 309 -19.70 15.85 7.09
C GLY A 309 -20.02 17.09 7.92
N THR A 310 -20.18 16.96 9.25
CA THR A 310 -20.47 18.10 10.16
C THR A 310 -19.31 18.46 11.09
N GLY A 311 -18.12 17.90 10.85
CA GLY A 311 -16.91 18.21 11.58
C GLY A 311 -16.58 19.71 11.55
N PHE A 312 -16.13 20.22 12.70
CA PHE A 312 -15.70 21.59 12.90
C PHE A 312 -14.63 21.67 14.00
N GLU A 313 -14.17 22.90 14.31
CA GLU A 313 -12.97 23.15 15.11
C GLU A 313 -11.69 22.54 14.49
N ASP A 314 -11.60 22.47 13.16
CA ASP A 314 -10.51 21.80 12.43
C ASP A 314 -9.09 22.20 12.89
N LYS A 315 -8.29 21.21 13.32
CA LYS A 315 -6.92 21.36 13.85
C LYS A 315 -5.88 20.84 12.86
N PRO A 316 -4.72 21.50 12.72
CA PRO A 316 -3.76 21.17 11.67
C PRO A 316 -2.90 19.96 12.02
N PHE A 317 -2.57 19.17 10.99
CA PHE A 317 -1.48 18.20 11.06
C PHE A 317 -0.62 18.25 9.80
N SER A 318 0.61 17.74 9.87
CA SER A 318 1.53 17.75 8.73
C SER A 318 2.54 16.61 8.78
N LYS A 319 2.81 16.00 7.62
CA LYS A 319 3.75 14.89 7.46
C LYS A 319 4.66 15.21 6.27
N ILE A 320 5.95 15.51 6.52
CA ILE A 320 6.92 15.96 5.50
C ILE A 320 8.05 14.93 5.39
N GLY A 321 8.46 14.57 4.18
CA GLY A 321 9.47 13.56 3.96
C GLY A 321 10.31 13.71 2.69
N ALA A 322 11.26 12.78 2.55
CA ALA A 322 12.15 12.66 1.40
C ALA A 322 12.41 11.17 1.10
N ASP A 323 12.74 10.87 -0.15
CA ASP A 323 12.96 9.50 -0.61
C ASP A 323 14.17 9.34 -1.52
N LEU A 324 14.60 8.10 -1.67
CA LEU A 324 15.69 7.68 -2.52
C LEU A 324 15.40 6.30 -3.13
N SER A 325 15.53 6.16 -4.46
CA SER A 325 15.57 4.87 -5.16
C SER A 325 16.87 4.80 -5.97
N LEU A 326 17.76 3.88 -5.66
CA LEU A 326 18.99 3.63 -6.42
C LEU A 326 18.94 2.25 -7.08
N GLU A 327 19.28 2.17 -8.37
CA GLU A 327 19.48 0.92 -9.10
C GLU A 327 20.99 0.73 -9.30
N LEU A 328 21.56 -0.30 -8.68
CA LEU A 328 23.00 -0.54 -8.51
C LEU A 328 23.37 -1.93 -9.07
N GLY A 329 23.18 -2.10 -10.37
CA GLY A 329 23.31 -3.40 -11.03
C GLY A 329 22.16 -4.33 -10.64
N ASP A 330 22.47 -5.49 -10.08
CA ASP A 330 21.47 -6.45 -9.58
C ASP A 330 20.84 -6.06 -8.23
N PHE A 331 21.30 -4.96 -7.61
CA PHE A 331 20.75 -4.44 -6.35
C PHE A 331 19.85 -3.22 -6.58
N ARG A 332 18.70 -3.18 -5.91
CA ARG A 332 17.89 -1.96 -5.77
C ARG A 332 17.86 -1.54 -4.31
N LEU A 333 18.20 -0.29 -4.03
CA LEU A 333 18.03 0.33 -2.71
C LEU A 333 16.87 1.31 -2.74
N MET A 334 15.92 1.16 -1.83
CA MET A 334 14.81 2.08 -1.62
C MET A 334 14.86 2.60 -0.17
N ALA A 335 14.66 3.91 0.03
CA ALA A 335 14.58 4.50 1.36
C ALA A 335 13.58 5.65 1.41
N VAL A 336 12.90 5.79 2.55
CA VAL A 336 12.01 6.92 2.89
C VAL A 336 12.37 7.41 4.28
N TYR A 337 12.37 8.73 4.47
CA TYR A 337 12.33 9.37 5.77
C TYR A 337 11.17 10.36 5.82
N LEU A 338 10.47 10.42 6.95
CA LEU A 338 9.30 11.26 7.20
C LEU A 338 9.34 11.81 8.63
N ARG A 339 8.91 13.06 8.81
CA ARG A 339 8.60 13.66 10.11
C ARG A 339 7.14 14.11 10.14
N GLY A 340 6.40 13.67 11.15
CA GLY A 340 5.03 14.08 11.45
C GLY A 340 4.96 15.13 12.56
N LYS A 341 3.85 15.87 12.59
CA LYS A 341 3.47 16.86 13.60
C LYS A 341 1.95 16.93 13.67
N GLU A 342 1.42 16.74 14.86
CA GLU A 342 -0.02 16.72 15.14
C GLU A 342 -0.33 17.75 16.25
N ASP A 343 -1.38 18.56 16.09
CA ASP A 343 -1.80 19.58 17.08
C ASP A 343 -2.37 18.91 18.35
N LYS A 344 -2.01 19.41 19.54
CA LYS A 344 -2.48 18.88 20.85
C LYS A 344 -3.98 18.66 20.97
N GLU A 345 -4.78 19.46 20.27
CA GLU A 345 -6.22 19.42 20.36
C GLU A 345 -6.79 18.11 19.74
N LEU A 346 -6.01 17.42 18.89
CA LEU A 346 -6.32 16.09 18.30
C LEU A 346 -6.12 14.92 19.29
N PHE A 347 -5.63 15.20 20.51
CA PHE A 347 -5.43 14.23 21.60
C PHE A 347 -6.36 14.49 22.80
N LYS A 348 -7.42 15.28 22.64
CA LYS A 348 -8.28 15.72 23.75
C LYS A 348 -9.46 14.82 24.07
N ASP A 349 -9.21 13.52 24.10
CA ASP A 349 -10.19 12.56 24.57
C ASP A 349 -10.53 12.76 26.07
N ALA A 350 -11.54 12.05 26.55
CA ALA A 350 -12.02 12.16 27.93
C ALA A 350 -11.00 11.74 29.02
N PHE A 351 -9.88 11.12 28.65
CA PHE A 351 -8.81 10.70 29.55
C PHE A 351 -7.59 11.64 29.51
N MET A 352 -7.33 12.26 28.36
CA MET A 352 -6.09 13.01 28.06
C MET A 352 -6.26 14.54 28.08
N ALA A 353 -7.50 15.05 28.11
CA ALA A 353 -7.81 16.49 28.01
C ALA A 353 -7.12 17.43 29.03
N GLY A 354 -6.57 16.91 30.13
CA GLY A 354 -5.81 17.67 31.13
C GLY A 354 -4.29 17.71 30.91
N THR A 355 -3.75 16.88 30.00
CA THR A 355 -2.30 16.65 29.81
C THR A 355 -1.86 16.70 28.35
N ALA A 356 -2.81 16.86 27.42
CA ALA A 356 -2.58 16.94 25.98
C ALA A 356 -1.60 18.06 25.56
N GLN A 357 -0.65 17.73 24.70
CA GLN A 357 0.38 18.61 24.13
C GLN A 357 0.65 18.28 22.65
N ASP A 358 1.37 19.16 21.94
CA ASP A 358 1.62 18.97 20.50
C ASP A 358 2.55 17.76 20.30
N ALA A 359 2.14 16.80 19.47
CA ALA A 359 2.93 15.60 19.21
C ALA A 359 3.86 15.80 18.00
N SER A 360 5.05 15.21 18.04
CA SER A 360 5.87 15.06 16.84
C SER A 360 6.64 13.76 16.84
N TYR A 361 6.77 13.17 15.65
CA TYR A 361 7.39 11.86 15.44
C TYR A 361 8.21 11.86 14.16
N GLN A 362 9.14 10.93 14.04
CA GLN A 362 9.92 10.73 12.82
C GLN A 362 10.14 9.24 12.56
N GLY A 363 10.25 8.87 11.29
CA GLY A 363 10.53 7.49 10.94
C GLY A 363 10.78 7.31 9.46
N GLY A 364 10.75 6.06 9.03
CA GLY A 364 11.14 5.69 7.69
C GLY A 364 11.37 4.21 7.54
N PHE A 365 11.84 3.83 6.37
CA PHE A 365 12.34 2.48 6.11
C PHE A 365 13.51 2.53 5.14
N ILE A 366 14.30 1.46 5.15
CA ILE A 366 15.32 1.16 4.15
C ILE A 366 15.10 -0.28 3.67
N GLU A 367 14.99 -0.46 2.37
CA GLU A 367 14.73 -1.74 1.69
C GLU A 367 15.82 -2.00 0.66
N LEU A 368 16.57 -3.09 0.83
CA LEU A 368 17.52 -3.59 -0.16
C LEU A 368 16.93 -4.83 -0.83
N GLN A 369 16.81 -4.77 -2.16
CA GLN A 369 16.42 -5.88 -3.01
C GLN A 369 17.63 -6.36 -3.81
N TYR A 370 17.73 -7.67 -4.04
CA TYR A 370 18.77 -8.28 -4.88
C TYR A 370 18.15 -9.26 -5.87
N GLN A 371 18.43 -9.07 -7.16
CA GLN A 371 17.91 -9.87 -8.26
C GLN A 371 18.87 -11.02 -8.61
N ILE A 372 18.40 -12.25 -8.52
CA ILE A 372 19.14 -13.45 -8.95
C ILE A 372 18.67 -13.82 -10.35
N ASN A 373 19.25 -13.18 -11.37
CA ASN A 373 18.82 -13.31 -12.76
C ASN A 373 18.69 -14.76 -13.28
N PRO A 374 19.60 -15.71 -13.00
CA PRO A 374 19.48 -17.10 -13.48
C PRO A 374 18.30 -17.87 -12.90
N LEU A 375 17.74 -17.44 -11.77
CA LEU A 375 16.62 -18.09 -11.08
C LEU A 375 15.33 -17.26 -11.16
N GLN A 376 15.37 -16.04 -11.67
CA GLN A 376 14.27 -15.06 -11.60
C GLN A 376 13.74 -14.85 -10.16
N MET A 377 14.63 -14.95 -9.17
CA MET A 377 14.34 -14.70 -7.75
C MET A 377 14.72 -13.27 -7.36
N ARG A 378 13.97 -12.68 -6.43
CA ARG A 378 14.31 -11.44 -5.75
C ARG A 378 14.36 -11.68 -4.24
N LEU A 379 15.55 -11.48 -3.66
CA LEU A 379 15.73 -11.41 -2.21
C LEU A 379 15.43 -9.98 -1.77
N ILE A 380 14.80 -9.82 -0.61
CA ILE A 380 14.37 -8.53 -0.07
C ILE A 380 14.73 -8.49 1.42
N GLY A 381 15.42 -7.45 1.85
CA GLY A 381 15.67 -7.15 3.25
C GLY A 381 15.26 -5.73 3.57
N ARG A 382 14.30 -5.56 4.50
CA ARG A 382 13.79 -4.26 4.94
C ARG A 382 13.99 -4.05 6.43
N ALA A 383 14.29 -2.82 6.81
CA ALA A 383 14.20 -2.34 8.19
C ALA A 383 13.34 -1.08 8.23
N ASP A 384 12.22 -1.13 8.95
CA ASP A 384 11.36 0.01 9.27
C ASP A 384 11.69 0.51 10.67
N ARG A 385 11.62 1.83 10.87
CA ARG A 385 11.70 2.42 12.22
C ARG A 385 10.85 3.67 12.32
N VAL A 386 10.08 3.76 13.40
CA VAL A 386 9.37 4.98 13.80
C VAL A 386 9.74 5.32 15.24
N LYS A 387 9.90 6.60 15.52
CA LYS A 387 10.19 7.16 16.83
C LYS A 387 9.27 8.32 17.12
N ASN A 388 8.79 8.41 18.35
CA ASN A 388 8.28 9.68 18.85
C ASN A 388 9.44 10.62 19.22
N LEU A 389 9.11 11.90 19.32
CA LEU A 389 9.99 12.97 19.79
C LEU A 389 9.26 13.76 20.89
N ASP A 390 7.97 14.01 20.65
CA ASP A 390 7.03 14.63 21.58
C ASP A 390 5.75 13.76 21.55
N GLN A 391 5.32 13.23 22.69
CA GLN A 391 4.07 12.46 22.82
C GLN A 391 2.87 13.39 22.90
N GLY A 392 1.70 12.94 22.42
CA GLY A 392 0.44 13.70 22.54
C GLY A 392 -0.02 13.93 23.98
N ASP A 393 0.43 13.10 24.93
CA ASP A 393 0.23 13.26 26.37
C ASP A 393 1.57 13.56 27.08
N SER A 394 1.58 14.63 27.87
CA SER A 394 2.74 15.03 28.69
C SER A 394 3.05 14.12 29.88
N MET A 395 2.17 13.17 30.23
CA MET A 395 2.46 12.11 31.21
C MET A 395 2.98 10.82 30.58
N MET A 396 2.91 10.67 29.26
CA MET A 396 3.35 9.47 28.54
C MET A 396 4.88 9.45 28.39
N MET A 397 5.49 8.28 28.53
CA MET A 397 6.93 8.12 28.29
C MET A 397 7.27 8.37 26.81
N GLU A 398 8.34 9.14 26.55
CA GLU A 398 8.79 9.58 25.22
C GLU A 398 8.82 8.45 24.17
N ASP A 399 9.29 7.27 24.55
CA ASP A 399 9.45 6.08 23.71
C ASP A 399 8.20 5.18 23.64
N THR A 400 7.05 5.57 24.19
CA THR A 400 5.81 4.80 24.06
C THR A 400 5.39 4.74 22.58
N ASN A 401 5.00 3.56 22.10
CA ASN A 401 4.71 3.31 20.69
C ASN A 401 5.87 3.63 19.71
N ASP A 402 7.14 3.67 20.18
CA ASP A 402 8.31 3.56 19.28
C ASP A 402 8.24 2.20 18.56
N MET A 403 8.54 2.18 17.26
CA MET A 403 8.42 0.96 16.45
C MET A 403 9.73 0.63 15.73
N SER A 404 10.01 -0.67 15.62
CA SER A 404 11.05 -1.18 14.73
C SER A 404 10.64 -2.52 14.13
N ARG A 405 10.69 -2.65 12.81
CA ARG A 405 10.41 -3.90 12.10
C ARG A 405 11.61 -4.33 11.28
N TYR A 406 11.84 -5.65 11.22
CA TYR A 406 12.76 -6.27 10.28
C TYR A 406 12.00 -7.29 9.42
N THR A 407 12.07 -7.13 8.11
CA THR A 407 11.41 -8.02 7.14
C THR A 407 12.44 -8.64 6.21
N LEU A 408 12.38 -9.96 6.03
CA LEU A 408 13.18 -10.73 5.08
C LEU A 408 12.22 -11.52 4.19
N ALA A 409 12.24 -11.26 2.90
CA ALA A 409 11.37 -11.95 1.94
C ALA A 409 12.13 -12.48 0.73
N VAL A 410 11.60 -13.56 0.16
CA VAL A 410 12.00 -14.13 -1.13
C VAL A 410 10.75 -14.18 -1.99
N ARG A 411 10.77 -13.48 -3.13
CA ARG A 411 9.80 -13.67 -4.21
C ARG A 411 10.49 -14.40 -5.37
N TRP A 412 9.88 -15.46 -5.86
CA TRP A 412 10.43 -16.24 -6.97
C TRP A 412 9.47 -16.21 -8.16
N ASN A 413 9.89 -15.64 -9.27
CA ASN A 413 9.03 -15.43 -10.44
C ASN A 413 8.99 -16.68 -11.33
N THR A 414 8.33 -17.75 -10.85
CA THR A 414 8.39 -19.10 -11.48
C THR A 414 7.65 -19.20 -12.80
N VAL A 415 6.57 -18.44 -12.96
CA VAL A 415 5.86 -18.25 -14.22
C VAL A 415 5.56 -16.78 -14.34
N SER A 416 5.94 -16.20 -15.47
CA SER A 416 5.54 -14.86 -15.93
C SER A 416 5.50 -14.92 -17.44
N THR A 417 4.43 -14.43 -18.03
CA THR A 417 4.14 -14.58 -19.46
C THR A 417 3.43 -13.34 -19.97
N ASN A 418 3.11 -13.31 -21.28
CA ASN A 418 2.27 -12.29 -21.92
C ASN A 418 0.94 -12.12 -21.21
N ARG A 419 0.62 -13.04 -20.30
CA ARG A 419 -0.38 -12.79 -19.31
C ARG A 419 0.01 -13.34 -17.91
N VAL A 420 -0.51 -14.46 -17.41
CA VAL A 420 -0.42 -14.96 -16.00
C VAL A 420 0.97 -14.89 -15.35
N SER A 421 0.96 -14.62 -14.05
CA SER A 421 2.13 -14.75 -13.17
C SER A 421 1.83 -15.66 -11.96
N PHE A 422 2.78 -16.54 -11.63
CA PHE A 422 2.80 -17.32 -10.38
C PHE A 422 4.12 -17.05 -9.66
N VAL A 423 4.01 -16.37 -8.51
CA VAL A 423 5.14 -15.97 -7.68
C VAL A 423 5.05 -16.67 -6.32
N PRO A 424 5.76 -17.79 -6.11
CA PRO A 424 6.03 -18.28 -4.76
C PRO A 424 6.69 -17.20 -3.88
N ILE A 425 6.20 -17.08 -2.65
CA ILE A 425 6.65 -16.11 -1.65
C ILE A 425 6.97 -16.84 -0.36
N VAL A 426 8.11 -16.54 0.24
CA VAL A 426 8.38 -16.78 1.66
C VAL A 426 8.76 -15.45 2.29
N GLU A 427 8.08 -15.05 3.38
CA GLU A 427 8.34 -13.80 4.09
C GLU A 427 8.36 -14.02 5.60
N PHE A 428 9.39 -13.49 6.25
CA PHE A 428 9.51 -13.32 7.69
C PHE A 428 9.44 -11.83 8.03
N SER A 429 8.65 -11.46 9.04
CA SER A 429 8.60 -10.11 9.61
C SER A 429 8.64 -10.23 11.14
N ASP A 430 9.51 -9.48 11.80
CA ASP A 430 9.49 -9.28 13.26
C ASP A 430 9.32 -7.78 13.56
N LEU A 431 8.17 -7.43 14.12
CA LEU A 431 7.84 -6.07 14.59
C LEU A 431 8.02 -6.03 16.11
N LYS A 432 8.64 -4.96 16.60
CA LYS A 432 8.59 -4.54 18.01
C LYS A 432 7.88 -3.19 18.10
N GLN A 433 6.90 -3.09 19.00
CA GLN A 433 6.35 -1.82 19.49
C GLN A 433 6.69 -1.65 20.98
N VAL A 434 7.15 -0.47 21.38
CA VAL A 434 7.57 -0.19 22.75
C VAL A 434 6.38 0.18 23.63
N LYS A 435 6.31 -0.38 24.84
CA LYS A 435 5.31 -0.04 25.89
C LYS A 435 3.82 -0.18 25.51
N MET A 436 3.50 -0.95 24.46
CA MET A 436 2.12 -1.22 24.02
C MET A 436 1.41 -2.36 24.78
N GLY A 437 2.08 -3.00 25.74
CA GLY A 437 1.52 -4.10 26.53
C GLY A 437 0.58 -3.63 27.66
N PRO A 438 -0.30 -4.49 28.19
CA PRO A 438 -1.28 -4.13 29.24
C PRO A 438 -0.67 -3.59 30.55
N GLY A 439 0.58 -3.92 30.85
CA GLY A 439 1.37 -3.38 31.96
C GLY A 439 2.47 -2.41 31.53
N GLY A 440 2.42 -1.89 30.30
CA GLY A 440 3.49 -1.08 29.70
C GLY A 440 4.68 -1.90 29.19
N GLU A 441 4.49 -3.19 28.91
CA GLU A 441 5.54 -4.04 28.32
C GLU A 441 5.75 -3.77 26.82
N ASP A 442 6.90 -4.19 26.28
CA ASP A 442 7.10 -4.25 24.84
C ASP A 442 6.16 -5.30 24.20
N VAL A 443 5.49 -4.94 23.10
CA VAL A 443 4.78 -5.89 22.24
C VAL A 443 5.70 -6.31 21.10
N LYS A 444 5.76 -7.61 20.82
CA LYS A 444 6.41 -8.16 19.64
C LYS A 444 5.39 -8.93 18.81
N GLU A 445 5.45 -8.76 17.50
CA GLU A 445 4.71 -9.55 16.53
C GLU A 445 5.67 -10.19 15.53
N THR A 446 5.73 -11.52 15.55
CA THR A 446 6.49 -12.31 14.56
C THR A 446 5.51 -12.96 13.59
N VAL A 447 5.63 -12.64 12.30
CA VAL A 447 4.89 -13.24 11.19
C VAL A 447 5.84 -14.02 10.29
N LEU A 448 5.42 -15.22 9.88
CA LEU A 448 6.10 -16.00 8.85
C LEU A 448 5.07 -16.56 7.87
N PHE A 449 5.12 -16.13 6.62
CA PHE A 449 4.26 -16.57 5.52
C PHE A 449 5.03 -17.44 4.52
N GLY A 450 4.36 -18.46 3.98
CA GLY A 450 4.84 -19.23 2.84
C GLY A 450 3.66 -19.60 1.94
N GLY A 451 3.72 -19.19 0.68
CA GLY A 451 2.58 -19.31 -0.23
C GLY A 451 2.91 -18.90 -1.67
N VAL A 452 1.88 -18.52 -2.41
CA VAL A 452 1.97 -18.06 -3.80
C VAL A 452 1.08 -16.84 -4.01
N GLU A 453 1.58 -15.85 -4.73
CA GLU A 453 0.79 -14.76 -5.31
C GLU A 453 0.58 -15.03 -6.81
N ILE A 454 -0.63 -14.72 -7.27
CA ILE A 454 -1.13 -15.04 -8.60
C ILE A 454 -1.73 -13.77 -9.22
N ALA A 455 -1.37 -13.47 -10.47
CA ALA A 455 -2.16 -12.60 -11.35
C ALA A 455 -2.91 -13.44 -12.39
N PHE A 456 -4.22 -13.24 -12.50
CA PHE A 456 -5.09 -13.69 -13.58
C PHE A 456 -5.94 -12.51 -14.08
#